data_AF-A0A6B3C704-F1
#
_entry.id   AF-A0A6B3C704-F1
#
_cell.length_a   1.000
_cell.length_b   1.000
_cell.length_c   1.000
_cell.angle_alpha   90.00
_cell.angle_beta   90.00
_cell.angle_gamma   90.00
#
_symmetry.space_group_name_H-M   'P 1'
#
loop_
_entity.id
_entity.type
_entity.pdbx_description
1 polymer ?
#
loop_
_entity_poly.entity_id
_entity_poly.type
_entity_poly.pdbx_seq_one_letter_code
_entity_poly.pdbx_strand_id
1 'polypeptide(L)'
;MRHTAAALLTATLLATLTACGTSSSGDDKPAAKPSPTPTVSKKDQYLKAARDITFNGAPTDTELLVFPMLWCQELESGHSVEWMFDITGGGGLYPVGETWGTKKADANSLLVAGVKAYCPENLDAVQEELRASGEY
;
A
#
# COMPACT_ATOMS: atom_id res chain seq x y z
N MET A 1 -15.46 45.07 7.04
CA MET A 1 -16.24 45.06 5.79
C MET A 1 -15.94 43.71 5.12
N ARG A 2 -16.86 42.74 5.21
CA ARG A 2 -17.65 42.15 4.09
C ARG A 2 -16.72 41.56 3.01
N HIS A 3 -16.69 40.25 2.69
CA HIS A 3 -17.78 39.33 2.29
C HIS A 3 -17.37 37.87 2.60
N THR A 4 -18.12 37.02 3.33
CA THR A 4 -19.22 36.11 2.92
C THR A 4 -19.08 35.42 1.55
N ALA A 5 -18.94 34.08 1.56
CA ALA A 5 -19.94 33.14 1.04
C ALA A 5 -19.49 31.67 1.23
N ALA A 6 -20.35 30.89 1.88
CA ALA A 6 -20.30 29.43 1.97
C ALA A 6 -21.04 28.80 0.78
N ALA A 7 -20.61 27.62 0.33
CA ALA A 7 -21.38 26.78 -0.57
C ALA A 7 -21.38 25.33 -0.07
N LEU A 8 -22.52 24.93 0.49
CA LEU A 8 -22.93 23.57 0.78
C LEU A 8 -23.45 22.92 -0.51
N LEU A 9 -23.03 21.68 -0.81
CA LEU A 9 -23.74 20.80 -1.74
C LEU A 9 -23.79 19.38 -1.16
N THR A 10 -24.94 19.10 -0.55
CA THR A 10 -25.45 17.77 -0.19
C THR A 10 -25.98 17.04 -1.42
N ALA A 11 -25.58 15.79 -1.62
CA ALA A 11 -26.29 14.85 -2.48
C ALA A 11 -26.29 13.45 -1.85
N THR A 12 -27.39 13.14 -1.15
CA THR A 12 -27.81 11.80 -0.74
C THR A 12 -28.25 10.98 -1.94
N LEU A 13 -27.74 9.75 -2.08
CA LEU A 13 -28.43 8.68 -2.81
C LEU A 13 -28.43 7.39 -1.97
N LEU A 14 -29.64 7.00 -1.55
CA LEU A 14 -29.95 5.67 -1.05
C LEU A 14 -30.06 4.69 -2.22
N ALA A 15 -29.48 3.50 -2.09
CA ALA A 15 -29.87 2.33 -2.87
C ALA A 15 -30.00 1.12 -1.93
N THR A 16 -31.23 0.82 -1.54
CA THR A 16 -31.63 -0.42 -0.88
C THR A 16 -31.72 -1.53 -1.93
N LEU A 17 -30.92 -2.59 -1.80
CA LEU A 17 -31.15 -3.85 -2.52
C LEU A 17 -31.65 -4.92 -1.55
N THR A 18 -32.97 -5.01 -1.43
CA THR A 18 -33.70 -6.20 -1.00
C THR A 18 -33.77 -7.19 -2.17
N ALA A 19 -32.87 -8.16 -2.20
CA ALA A 19 -33.04 -9.35 -3.03
C ALA A 19 -33.69 -10.46 -2.19
N CYS A 20 -35.02 -10.55 -2.29
CA CYS A 20 -35.80 -11.69 -1.85
C CYS A 20 -35.67 -12.78 -2.92
N GLY A 21 -35.07 -13.92 -2.57
CA GLY A 21 -34.97 -15.09 -3.43
C GLY A 21 -35.47 -16.33 -2.70
N THR A 22 -36.72 -16.71 -2.96
CA THR A 22 -37.38 -17.90 -2.42
C THR A 22 -36.97 -19.16 -3.21
N SER A 23 -36.49 -20.15 -2.46
CA SER A 23 -36.54 -21.61 -2.60
C SER A 23 -36.85 -22.25 -3.96
N SER A 24 -35.98 -23.17 -4.40
CA SER A 24 -36.38 -24.45 -5.00
C SER A 24 -35.27 -25.51 -4.94
N SER A 25 -35.72 -26.72 -4.60
CA SER A 25 -35.07 -28.00 -4.39
C SER A 25 -34.12 -28.49 -5.48
N GLY A 26 -33.11 -29.29 -5.11
CA GLY A 26 -32.48 -30.26 -6.01
C GLY A 26 -31.01 -30.55 -5.74
N ASP A 27 -30.72 -31.79 -5.35
CA ASP A 27 -29.42 -32.48 -5.41
C ASP A 27 -28.29 -31.99 -4.48
N ASP A 28 -28.27 -32.56 -3.26
CA ASP A 28 -27.10 -32.64 -2.37
C ASP A 28 -25.97 -33.48 -3.01
N LYS A 29 -25.24 -32.87 -3.93
CA LYS A 29 -23.85 -33.27 -4.21
C LYS A 29 -22.98 -32.60 -3.14
N PRO A 30 -22.07 -33.30 -2.45
CA PRO A 30 -21.19 -32.65 -1.48
C PRO A 30 -20.46 -31.52 -2.18
N ALA A 31 -20.73 -30.28 -1.75
CA ALA A 31 -19.99 -29.12 -2.22
C ALA A 31 -18.51 -29.42 -1.96
N ALA A 32 -17.71 -29.46 -3.03
CA ALA A 32 -16.27 -29.56 -2.91
C ALA A 32 -15.84 -28.42 -1.97
N LYS A 33 -15.23 -28.75 -0.83
CA LYS A 33 -14.63 -27.76 0.06
C LYS A 33 -13.74 -26.86 -0.81
N PRO A 34 -13.85 -25.53 -0.71
CA PRO A 34 -12.92 -24.64 -1.39
C PRO A 34 -11.51 -25.11 -1.05
N SER A 35 -10.75 -25.49 -2.08
CA SER A 35 -9.33 -25.78 -1.89
C SER A 35 -8.70 -24.50 -1.33
N PRO A 36 -7.96 -24.55 -0.22
CA PRO A 36 -7.33 -23.36 0.32
C PRO A 36 -6.44 -22.76 -0.76
N THR A 37 -6.82 -21.59 -1.27
CA THR A 37 -5.91 -20.80 -2.10
C THR A 37 -4.71 -20.49 -1.20
N PRO A 38 -3.47 -20.80 -1.62
CA PRO A 38 -2.30 -20.46 -0.81
C PRO A 38 -2.33 -18.96 -0.55
N THR A 39 -2.57 -18.59 0.71
CA THR A 39 -2.49 -17.20 1.15
C THR A 39 -1.01 -16.87 1.21
N VAL A 40 -0.47 -16.27 0.15
CA VAL A 40 0.92 -15.81 0.15
C VAL A 40 1.06 -14.75 1.24
N SER A 41 2.02 -14.93 2.16
CA SER A 41 2.19 -14.01 3.27
C SER A 41 2.60 -12.61 2.78
N LYS A 42 2.18 -11.54 3.48
CA LYS A 42 2.57 -10.15 3.15
C LYS A 42 4.11 -10.01 3.03
N LYS A 43 4.83 -10.71 3.91
CA LYS A 43 6.30 -10.78 3.92
C LYS A 43 6.84 -11.33 2.60
N ASP A 44 6.31 -12.46 2.15
CA ASP A 44 6.78 -13.10 0.91
C ASP A 44 6.48 -12.24 -0.31
N GLN A 45 5.33 -11.55 -0.33
CA GLN A 45 4.99 -10.61 -1.41
C GLN A 45 5.99 -9.46 -1.51
N TYR A 46 6.34 -8.84 -0.38
CA TYR A 46 7.31 -7.75 -0.34
C TYR A 46 8.73 -8.22 -0.65
N LEU A 47 9.20 -9.30 -0.01
CA LEU A 47 10.55 -9.84 -0.23
C LEU A 47 10.76 -10.35 -1.65
N LYS A 48 9.69 -10.81 -2.32
CA LYS A 48 9.77 -11.14 -3.75
C LYS A 48 10.14 -9.92 -4.58
N ALA A 49 9.47 -8.79 -4.38
CA ALA A 49 9.80 -7.55 -5.08
C ALA A 49 11.20 -7.05 -4.74
N ALA A 50 11.61 -7.16 -3.47
CA ALA A 50 12.94 -6.71 -3.05
C ALA A 50 14.09 -7.51 -3.70
N ARG A 51 13.86 -8.78 -4.05
CA ARG A 51 14.87 -9.59 -4.76
C ARG A 51 15.12 -9.15 -6.20
N ASP A 52 14.19 -8.42 -6.80
CA ASP A 52 14.34 -7.88 -8.16
C ASP A 52 15.08 -6.53 -8.18
N ILE A 53 15.39 -5.97 -7.00
CA ILE A 53 16.06 -4.68 -6.84
C ILE A 53 17.58 -4.85 -6.78
N THR A 54 18.30 -3.90 -7.40
CA THR A 54 19.75 -3.80 -7.27
C THR A 54 20.12 -2.98 -6.04
N PHE A 55 20.86 -3.59 -5.12
CA PHE A 55 21.48 -2.92 -3.99
C PHE A 55 23.00 -2.81 -4.22
N ASN A 56 23.63 -1.75 -3.70
CA ASN A 56 25.10 -1.63 -3.70
C ASN A 56 25.78 -2.44 -2.56
N GLY A 57 25.00 -3.21 -1.82
CA GLY A 57 25.40 -4.16 -0.79
C GLY A 57 24.38 -5.30 -0.70
N ALA A 58 24.40 -6.07 0.38
CA ALA A 58 23.48 -7.21 0.57
C ALA A 58 22.62 -7.00 1.82
N PRO A 59 21.49 -6.29 1.73
CA PRO A 59 20.56 -6.22 2.85
C PRO A 59 20.06 -7.61 3.24
N THR A 60 19.87 -7.83 4.53
CA THR A 60 19.15 -9.01 5.02
C THR A 60 17.64 -8.84 4.83
N ASP A 61 16.92 -9.95 4.71
CA ASP A 61 15.45 -9.95 4.70
C ASP A 61 14.89 -9.26 5.96
N THR A 62 15.56 -9.41 7.11
CA THR A 62 15.16 -8.75 8.36
C THR A 62 15.27 -7.23 8.28
N GLU A 63 16.36 -6.68 7.73
CA GLU A 63 16.52 -5.24 7.55
C GLU A 63 15.45 -4.69 6.60
N LEU A 64 15.19 -5.37 5.49
CA LEU A 64 14.17 -4.94 4.52
C LEU A 64 12.76 -4.96 5.10
N LEU A 65 12.44 -5.95 5.94
CA LEU A 65 11.10 -6.14 6.51
C LEU A 65 10.70 -5.09 7.56
N VAL A 66 11.62 -4.27 8.05
CA VAL A 66 11.31 -3.17 8.98
C VAL A 66 10.53 -2.07 8.27
N PHE A 67 10.88 -1.76 7.02
CA PHE A 67 10.37 -0.59 6.32
C PHE A 67 8.87 -0.57 6.03
N PRO A 68 8.22 -1.65 5.53
CA PRO A 68 6.81 -1.57 5.15
C PRO A 68 5.87 -1.11 6.27
N MET A 69 6.11 -1.58 7.50
CA MET A 69 5.30 -1.15 8.64
C MET A 69 5.54 0.32 9.00
N LEU A 70 6.80 0.79 8.95
CA LEU A 70 7.13 2.19 9.23
C LEU A 70 6.53 3.11 8.17
N TRP A 71 6.64 2.77 6.88
CA TRP A 71 6.02 3.54 5.81
C TRP A 71 4.51 3.64 5.97
N CYS A 72 3.84 2.52 6.26
CA CYS A 72 2.39 2.52 6.49
C CYS A 72 1.99 3.45 7.64
N GLN A 73 2.73 3.42 8.75
CA GLN A 73 2.47 4.29 9.90
C GLN A 73 2.59 5.78 9.55
N GLU A 74 3.62 6.16 8.79
CA GLU A 74 3.82 7.57 8.42
C GLU A 74 2.82 8.04 7.35
N LEU A 75 2.44 7.16 6.42
CA LEU A 75 1.37 7.42 5.44
C LEU A 75 0.02 7.62 6.13
N GLU A 76 -0.32 6.79 7.11
CA GLU A 76 -1.53 6.95 7.94
C GLU A 76 -1.51 8.26 8.76
N SER A 77 -0.31 8.75 9.09
CA SER A 77 -0.11 10.02 9.77
C SER A 77 -0.17 11.23 8.81
N GLY A 78 -0.36 10.99 7.52
CA GLY A 78 -0.53 12.02 6.48
C GLY A 78 0.79 12.55 5.92
N HIS A 79 1.90 11.85 6.12
CA HIS A 79 3.18 12.24 5.54
C HIS A 79 3.30 11.80 4.07
N SER A 80 3.98 12.62 3.27
CA SER A 80 4.27 12.34 1.86
C SER A 80 5.44 11.38 1.68
N VAL A 81 5.56 10.77 0.49
CA VAL A 81 6.74 9.96 0.12
C VAL A 81 8.02 10.79 0.18
N GLU A 82 7.99 12.03 -0.31
CA GLU A 82 9.14 12.94 -0.22
C GLU A 82 9.61 13.13 1.22
N TRP A 83 8.66 13.40 2.14
CA TRP A 83 8.99 13.55 3.55
C TRP A 83 9.53 12.24 4.15
N MET A 84 8.92 11.10 3.85
CA MET A 84 9.38 9.81 4.37
C MET A 84 10.83 9.52 3.94
N PHE A 85 11.20 9.86 2.71
CA PHE A 85 12.52 9.57 2.15
C PHE A 85 13.55 10.66 2.41
N ASP A 86 13.17 11.82 2.94
CA ASP A 86 14.12 12.85 3.35
C ASP A 86 14.88 12.44 4.63
N ILE A 87 16.21 12.31 4.50
CA ILE A 87 17.15 11.97 5.57
C ILE A 87 17.67 13.19 6.35
N THR A 88 17.34 14.41 5.91
CA THR A 88 17.90 15.66 6.46
C THR A 88 16.93 16.41 7.39
N GLY A 89 15.63 16.24 7.22
CA GLY A 89 14.61 16.81 8.10
C GLY A 89 13.26 16.09 8.05
N GLY A 90 13.19 14.94 7.37
CA GLY A 90 11.99 14.13 7.21
C GLY A 90 11.98 12.87 8.06
N GLY A 91 11.27 11.86 7.58
CA GLY A 91 11.09 10.57 8.27
C GLY A 91 12.34 9.69 8.27
N GLY A 92 13.32 9.95 7.42
CA GLY A 92 14.55 9.14 7.34
C GLY A 92 14.29 7.67 7.00
N LEU A 93 13.16 7.36 6.36
CA LEU A 93 12.71 6.01 6.01
C LEU A 93 13.13 5.59 4.59
N TYR A 94 14.18 6.21 4.05
CA TYR A 94 14.79 5.73 2.82
C TYR A 94 15.36 4.32 3.05
N PRO A 95 15.16 3.34 2.14
CA PRO A 95 15.65 1.98 2.32
C PRO A 95 17.17 1.91 2.11
N VAL A 96 17.91 2.22 3.18
CA VAL A 96 19.37 2.20 3.28
C VAL A 96 19.77 1.65 4.65
N GLY A 97 20.89 0.92 4.68
CA GLY A 97 21.56 0.48 5.90
C GLY A 97 23.01 0.96 5.93
N GLU A 98 23.76 0.53 6.94
CA GLU A 98 25.15 0.98 7.14
C GLU A 98 26.07 0.63 5.95
N THR A 99 25.83 -0.51 5.30
CA THR A 99 26.70 -1.06 4.24
C THR A 99 25.99 -1.31 2.92
N TRP A 100 24.72 -0.92 2.81
CA TRP A 100 23.90 -1.17 1.63
C TRP A 100 22.88 -0.05 1.43
N GLY A 101 22.41 0.10 0.21
CA GLY A 101 21.38 1.05 -0.19
C GLY A 101 20.96 0.77 -1.62
N THR A 102 19.96 1.52 -2.08
CA THR A 102 19.45 1.40 -3.44
C THR A 102 19.22 2.78 -4.06
N LYS A 103 18.98 2.83 -5.38
CA LYS A 103 18.68 4.06 -6.10
C LYS A 103 17.24 4.50 -5.82
N LYS A 104 16.95 5.79 -6.03
CA LYS A 104 15.63 6.35 -5.73
C LYS A 104 14.48 5.61 -6.44
N ALA A 105 14.62 5.32 -7.74
CA ALA A 105 13.60 4.59 -8.49
C ALA A 105 13.32 3.18 -7.94
N ASP A 106 14.37 2.50 -7.49
CA ASP A 106 14.27 1.19 -6.85
C ASP A 106 13.66 1.30 -5.44
N ALA A 107 14.00 2.35 -4.68
CA ALA A 107 13.38 2.65 -3.39
C ALA A 107 11.88 2.94 -3.52
N ASN A 108 11.46 3.69 -4.54
CA ASN A 108 10.04 3.94 -4.84
C ASN A 108 9.33 2.62 -5.19
N SER A 109 9.99 1.74 -5.96
CA SER A 109 9.46 0.42 -6.30
C SER A 109 9.26 -0.46 -5.06
N LEU A 110 10.22 -0.43 -4.12
CA LEU A 110 10.10 -1.11 -2.82
C LEU A 110 8.97 -0.53 -1.98
N LEU A 111 8.82 0.80 -1.94
CA LEU A 111 7.73 1.45 -1.23
C LEU A 111 6.37 1.00 -1.77
N VAL A 112 6.18 1.04 -3.09
CA VAL A 112 4.93 0.59 -3.74
C VAL A 112 4.65 -0.88 -3.41
N ALA A 113 5.66 -1.75 -3.45
CA ALA A 113 5.51 -3.15 -3.07
C ALA A 113 5.16 -3.33 -1.58
N GLY A 114 5.80 -2.57 -0.70
CA GLY A 114 5.56 -2.57 0.74
C GLY A 114 4.15 -2.10 1.08
N VAL A 115 3.73 -0.96 0.56
CA VAL A 115 2.39 -0.40 0.75
C VAL A 115 1.32 -1.36 0.22
N LYS A 116 1.49 -1.88 -1.00
CA LYS A 116 0.58 -2.86 -1.59
C LYS A 116 0.39 -4.10 -0.70
N ALA A 117 1.45 -4.58 -0.06
CA ALA A 117 1.38 -5.76 0.79
C ALA A 117 0.85 -5.45 2.20
N TYR A 118 1.18 -4.30 2.78
CA TYR A 118 0.96 -4.02 4.21
C TYR A 118 -0.23 -3.11 4.50
N CYS A 119 -0.38 -2.00 3.77
CA CYS A 119 -1.44 -0.98 3.91
C CYS A 119 -1.99 -0.59 2.52
N PRO A 120 -2.68 -1.52 1.82
CA PRO A 120 -3.12 -1.31 0.44
C PRO A 120 -4.06 -0.12 0.25
N GLU A 121 -4.74 0.34 1.30
CA GLU A 121 -5.56 1.55 1.31
C GLU A 121 -4.79 2.84 0.97
N ASN A 122 -3.47 2.86 1.19
CA ASN A 122 -2.62 4.01 0.85
C ASN A 122 -2.00 3.89 -0.55
N LEU A 123 -2.19 2.77 -1.25
CA LEU A 123 -1.49 2.48 -2.50
C LEU A 123 -1.78 3.51 -3.59
N ASP A 124 -3.05 3.83 -3.81
CA ASP A 124 -3.44 4.76 -4.88
C ASP A 124 -2.86 6.16 -4.62
N ALA A 125 -2.90 6.63 -3.37
CA ALA A 125 -2.32 7.91 -2.98
C ALA A 125 -0.80 7.97 -3.21
N VAL A 126 -0.08 6.91 -2.81
CA VAL A 126 1.38 6.81 -3.03
C VAL A 126 1.71 6.79 -4.53
N GLN A 127 0.97 6.02 -5.33
CA GLN A 127 1.21 5.95 -6.78
C GLN A 127 0.87 7.26 -7.49
N GLU A 128 -0.16 7.98 -7.03
CA GLU A 128 -0.51 9.30 -7.54
C GLU A 128 0.58 10.31 -7.22
N GLU A 129 1.09 10.34 -5.99
CA GLU A 129 2.18 11.23 -5.58
C GLU A 129 3.46 10.95 -6.39
N LEU A 130 3.85 9.69 -6.53
CA LEU A 130 5.02 9.30 -7.32
C LEU A 130 4.85 9.70 -8.80
N ARG A 131 3.65 9.53 -9.37
CA ARG A 131 3.39 9.98 -10.74
C ARG A 131 3.44 11.50 -10.88
N ALA A 132 2.88 12.23 -9.92
CA ALA A 132 2.88 13.69 -9.91
C ALA A 132 4.29 14.28 -9.79
N SER A 133 5.20 13.59 -9.10
CA SER A 133 6.61 13.96 -8.96
C SER A 133 7.52 13.44 -10.08
N GLY A 134 7.02 12.57 -10.97
CA GLY A 134 7.82 11.95 -12.05
C GLY A 134 8.70 10.78 -11.58
N GLU A 135 8.36 10.20 -10.44
CA GLU A 135 9.12 9.18 -9.71
C GLU A 135 8.50 7.77 -9.82
N TYR A 136 7.47 7.61 -10.68
CA TYR A 136 6.73 6.36 -10.96
C TYR A 136 7.08 5.74 -12.32
#